data_AF-A0A2X0MAI2-F1
#
_entry.id   AF-A0A2X0MAI2-F1
#
_cell.length_a   1.000
_cell.length_b   1.000
_cell.length_c   1.000
_cell.angle_alpha   90.00
_cell.angle_beta   90.00
_cell.angle_gamma   90.00
#
_symmetry.space_group_name_H-M   'P 1'
#
loop_
_entity.id
_entity.type
_entity.pdbx_description
1 polymer ?
#
loop_
_entity_poly.entity_id
_entity_poly.type
_entity_poly.pdbx_seq_one_letter_code
_entity_poly.pdbx_strand_id
1 'polypeptide(L)'
;MVSLGFASCARSAELTVPSTIRFRDPAKLPQRSTVKMDSNGFSVHLPYHKADRRWQGLFLYFTPCTTDPAFLRILHRYLQARDSRNKSSDLLFLTRGGLPPTRTWFIGRLPGGATHYALQGLSADIIKRLGRWRSSAWEEYVRVSPQLQQALLNSA
;
A
#
# COMPACT_ATOMS: atom_id res chain seq x y z
N MET A 1 -0.01 7.68 3.35
CA MET A 1 0.39 6.98 2.12
C MET A 1 1.45 5.91 2.35
N VAL A 2 2.64 6.26 2.86
CA VAL A 2 3.75 5.30 3.08
C VAL A 2 3.31 4.09 3.89
N SER A 3 2.63 4.30 5.01
CA SER A 3 2.13 3.21 5.86
C SER A 3 1.23 2.25 5.08
N LEU A 4 0.27 2.76 4.30
CA LEU A 4 -0.63 1.93 3.49
C LEU A 4 0.15 1.14 2.44
N GLY A 5 1.07 1.79 1.75
CA GLY A 5 1.90 1.12 0.76
C GLY A 5 2.79 0.04 1.36
N PHE A 6 3.28 0.24 2.58
CA PHE A 6 4.05 -0.74 3.32
C PHE A 6 3.18 -1.94 3.72
N ALA A 7 2.06 -1.67 4.39
CA ALA A 7 1.20 -2.70 4.95
C ALA A 7 0.56 -3.60 3.87
N SER A 8 0.14 -3.05 2.74
CA SER A 8 -0.44 -3.86 1.64
C SER A 8 0.56 -4.28 0.58
N CYS A 9 1.86 -4.04 0.76
CA CYS A 9 2.85 -4.18 -0.31
C CYS A 9 2.35 -3.53 -1.62
N ALA A 10 1.82 -2.31 -1.52
CA ALA A 10 1.28 -1.58 -2.66
C ALA A 10 2.40 -1.21 -3.64
N ARG A 11 2.14 -1.36 -4.94
CA ARG A 11 3.08 -0.88 -5.95
C ARG A 11 3.00 0.63 -5.98
N SER A 12 4.14 1.30 -6.19
CA SER A 12 4.17 2.76 -6.23
C SER A 12 3.19 3.35 -7.25
N ALA A 13 3.03 2.71 -8.41
CA ALA A 13 2.12 3.15 -9.46
C ALA A 13 0.62 3.03 -9.11
N GLU A 14 0.28 2.31 -8.03
CA GLU A 14 -1.10 2.19 -7.52
C GLU A 14 -1.44 3.37 -6.59
N LEU A 15 -0.44 4.09 -6.07
CA LEU A 15 -0.61 5.14 -5.06
C LEU A 15 -0.11 6.52 -5.50
N THR A 16 0.67 6.60 -6.57
CA THR A 16 1.39 7.81 -6.97
C THR A 16 1.24 8.13 -8.43
N VAL A 17 1.36 9.42 -8.75
CA VAL A 17 1.48 9.85 -10.14
C VAL A 17 2.88 9.61 -10.70
N PRO A 18 3.00 9.28 -12.00
CA PRO A 18 4.27 9.31 -12.70
C PRO A 18 4.95 10.67 -12.60
N SER A 19 6.29 10.67 -12.54
CA SER A 19 7.07 11.91 -12.52
C SER A 19 6.86 12.72 -13.81
N THR A 20 6.79 12.04 -14.95
CA THR A 20 6.47 12.64 -16.26
C THR A 20 4.98 12.98 -16.38
N ILE A 21 4.67 14.26 -16.60
CA ILE A 21 3.30 14.80 -16.62
C ILE A 21 2.41 14.11 -17.67
N ARG A 22 2.93 13.84 -18.87
CA ARG A 22 2.19 13.20 -19.98
C ARG A 22 1.57 11.83 -19.63
N PHE A 23 2.12 11.13 -18.64
CA PHE A 23 1.63 9.81 -18.24
C PHE A 23 0.72 9.86 -17.00
N ARG A 24 0.44 11.05 -16.45
CA ARG A 24 -0.40 11.19 -15.27
C ARG A 24 -1.86 10.96 -15.64
N ASP A 25 -2.49 10.09 -14.88
CA ASP A 25 -3.87 9.70 -15.04
C ASP A 25 -4.49 9.60 -13.64
N PRO A 26 -5.28 10.61 -13.21
CA PRO A 26 -5.91 10.62 -11.91
C PRO A 26 -6.89 9.46 -11.69
N ALA A 27 -7.46 8.88 -12.74
CA ALA A 27 -8.40 7.76 -12.62
C ALA A 27 -7.72 6.47 -12.11
N LYS A 28 -6.38 6.39 -12.21
CA LYS A 28 -5.59 5.28 -11.67
C LYS A 28 -5.26 5.44 -10.18
N LEU A 29 -5.63 6.55 -9.56
CA LEU A 29 -5.30 6.83 -8.16
C LEU A 29 -6.46 6.49 -7.22
N PRO A 30 -6.17 6.08 -5.98
CA PRO A 30 -7.21 5.79 -4.99
C PRO A 30 -8.02 7.04 -4.67
N GLN A 31 -9.33 6.86 -4.58
CA GLN A 31 -10.27 7.93 -4.26
C GLN A 31 -10.62 7.95 -2.78
N ARG A 32 -10.96 9.12 -2.25
CA ARG A 32 -11.41 9.31 -0.87
C ARG A 32 -12.82 8.75 -0.67
N SER A 33 -13.66 8.86 -1.68
CA SER A 33 -15.03 8.32 -1.73
C SER A 33 -15.10 6.80 -1.55
N THR A 34 -14.05 6.06 -1.93
CA THR A 34 -13.98 4.59 -1.76
C THR A 34 -13.47 4.15 -0.39
N VAL A 35 -13.01 5.09 0.43
CA VAL A 35 -12.51 4.79 1.77
C VAL A 35 -13.66 4.62 2.76
N LYS A 36 -13.68 3.45 3.42
CA LYS A 36 -14.51 3.21 4.60
C LYS A 36 -13.63 3.07 5.82
N MET A 37 -13.99 3.77 6.89
CA MET A 37 -13.29 3.70 8.16
C MET A 37 -14.29 3.71 9.31
N ASP A 38 -14.33 2.63 10.06
CA ASP A 38 -15.26 2.40 11.18
C ASP A 38 -14.60 1.50 12.24
N SER A 39 -15.38 0.99 13.20
CA SER A 39 -14.91 0.07 14.24
C SER A 39 -14.35 -1.25 13.70
N ASN A 40 -14.78 -1.68 12.51
CA ASN A 40 -14.34 -2.93 11.87
C ASN A 40 -13.01 -2.75 11.13
N GLY A 41 -12.55 -1.51 10.95
CA GLY A 41 -11.22 -1.19 10.46
C GLY A 41 -11.22 -0.18 9.32
N PHE A 42 -10.37 -0.41 8.33
CA PHE A 42 -10.16 0.48 7.19
C PHE A 42 -10.21 -0.31 5.89
N SER A 43 -10.91 0.23 4.88
CA SER A 43 -10.84 -0.28 3.51
C SER A 43 -10.71 0.83 2.49
N VAL A 44 -10.10 0.49 1.35
CA VAL A 44 -9.92 1.41 0.22
C VAL A 44 -9.88 0.63 -1.09
N HIS A 45 -10.44 1.22 -2.15
CA HIS A 45 -10.29 0.70 -3.52
C HIS A 45 -9.04 1.26 -4.19
N LEU A 46 -8.19 0.36 -4.69
CA LEU A 46 -7.12 0.68 -5.63
C LEU A 46 -7.66 0.43 -7.04
N PRO A 47 -7.90 1.46 -7.87
CA PRO A 47 -8.61 1.29 -9.15
C PRO A 47 -7.75 0.63 -10.23
N TYR A 48 -6.43 0.56 -10.05
CA TYR A 48 -5.53 0.11 -11.09
C TYR A 48 -4.36 -0.71 -10.54
N HIS A 49 -3.98 -1.77 -11.26
CA HIS A 49 -2.63 -2.31 -11.23
C HIS A 49 -2.24 -2.88 -12.61
N LYS A 50 -0.93 -2.92 -12.95
CA LYS A 50 -0.44 -3.29 -14.29
C LYS A 50 -0.83 -4.68 -14.81
N ALA A 51 -1.30 -5.54 -13.92
CA ALA A 51 -1.72 -6.92 -14.25
C ALA A 51 -3.24 -7.08 -14.25
N ASP A 52 -3.98 -6.00 -14.01
CA ASP A 52 -5.43 -5.96 -14.08
C ASP A 52 -5.87 -5.73 -15.51
N ARG A 53 -6.20 -6.82 -16.21
CA ARG A 53 -6.69 -6.74 -17.59
C ARG A 53 -8.14 -6.29 -17.67
N ARG A 54 -8.89 -6.35 -16.57
CA ARG A 54 -10.33 -6.09 -16.53
C ARG A 54 -10.67 -4.72 -15.95
N TRP A 55 -9.68 -3.96 -15.50
CA TRP A 55 -9.84 -2.61 -14.93
C TRP A 55 -10.83 -2.59 -13.75
N GLN A 56 -10.84 -3.65 -12.95
CA GLN A 56 -11.70 -3.79 -11.77
C GLN A 56 -11.04 -3.22 -10.51
N GLY A 57 -9.71 -3.10 -10.52
CA GLY A 57 -8.94 -2.76 -9.35
C GLY A 57 -9.00 -3.83 -8.27
N LEU A 58 -8.77 -3.43 -7.03
CA LEU A 58 -8.82 -4.29 -5.85
C LEU A 58 -9.18 -3.48 -4.60
N PHE A 59 -9.96 -4.07 -3.71
CA PHE A 59 -10.14 -3.54 -2.36
C PHE A 59 -9.07 -4.07 -1.41
N LEU A 60 -8.45 -3.14 -0.67
CA LEU A 60 -7.63 -3.46 0.49
C LEU A 60 -8.49 -3.37 1.74
N TYR A 61 -8.29 -4.30 2.66
CA TYR A 61 -8.97 -4.37 3.95
C TYR A 61 -7.93 -4.53 5.07
N PHE A 62 -8.08 -3.74 6.12
CA PHE A 62 -7.22 -3.77 7.31
C PHE A 62 -8.10 -3.76 8.54
N THR A 63 -7.95 -4.76 9.39
CA THR A 63 -8.76 -4.90 10.61
C THR A 63 -7.87 -4.76 11.85
N PRO A 64 -8.43 -4.34 13.00
CA PRO A 64 -7.68 -4.27 14.25
C PRO A 64 -7.06 -5.61 14.69
N CYS A 65 -7.62 -6.74 14.25
CA CYS A 65 -7.11 -8.08 14.58
C CYS A 65 -5.92 -8.51 13.72
N THR A 66 -5.72 -7.88 12.55
CA THR A 66 -4.71 -8.30 11.56
C THR A 66 -3.66 -7.23 11.30
N THR A 67 -3.89 -6.02 11.79
CA THR A 67 -3.05 -4.86 11.52
C THR A 67 -2.82 -4.08 12.80
N ASP A 68 -1.60 -3.59 12.99
CA ASP A 68 -1.24 -2.75 14.14
C ASP A 68 -2.24 -1.58 14.31
N PRO A 69 -2.86 -1.40 15.49
CA PRO A 69 -3.74 -0.26 15.76
C PRO A 69 -3.08 1.11 15.49
N ALA A 70 -1.76 1.23 15.62
CA ALA A 70 -1.02 2.44 15.29
C ALA A 70 -1.13 2.79 13.79
N PHE A 71 -1.16 1.79 12.90
CA PHE A 71 -1.38 2.00 11.48
C PHE A 71 -2.76 2.61 11.20
N LEU A 72 -3.82 2.03 11.79
CA LEU A 72 -5.18 2.55 11.62
C LEU A 72 -5.28 3.98 12.15
N ARG A 73 -4.69 4.26 13.32
CA ARG A 73 -4.64 5.61 13.89
C ARG A 73 -3.92 6.62 12.99
N ILE A 74 -2.83 6.22 12.32
CA ILE A 74 -2.14 7.08 11.34
C ILE A 74 -3.04 7.40 10.15
N LEU A 75 -3.76 6.40 9.62
CA LEU A 75 -4.70 6.62 8.52
C LEU A 75 -5.85 7.54 8.93
N HIS A 76 -6.42 7.33 10.12
CA HIS A 76 -7.49 8.20 10.64
C HIS A 76 -7.06 9.66 10.73
N ARG A 77 -5.90 9.91 11.37
CA ARG A 77 -5.34 11.26 11.51
C ARG A 77 -5.07 11.90 10.15
N TYR A 78 -4.56 11.11 9.19
CA TYR A 78 -4.33 11.59 7.84
C TYR A 78 -5.66 12.00 7.16
N LEU A 79 -6.70 11.18 7.24
CA LEU A 79 -8.01 11.48 6.65
C LEU A 79 -8.61 12.77 7.24
N GLN A 80 -8.58 12.92 8.57
CA GLN A 80 -9.05 14.14 9.23
C GLN A 80 -8.31 15.39 8.73
N ALA A 81 -6.97 15.33 8.67
CA ALA A 81 -6.16 16.44 8.19
C ALA A 81 -6.38 16.74 6.70
N ARG A 82 -6.53 15.70 5.87
CA ARG A 82 -6.77 15.81 4.43
C ARG A 82 -8.15 16.38 4.14
N ASP A 83 -9.20 15.87 4.80
CA ASP A 83 -10.58 16.31 4.61
C ASP A 83 -10.79 17.75 5.10
N SER A 84 -10.04 18.19 6.12
CA SER A 84 -10.09 19.60 6.56
C SER A 84 -9.50 20.58 5.53
N ARG A 85 -8.46 20.18 4.79
CA ARG A 85 -7.69 21.07 3.89
C ARG A 85 -8.10 20.98 2.42
N ASN A 86 -8.50 19.79 1.96
CA ASN A 86 -8.67 19.49 0.54
C ASN A 86 -10.07 18.93 0.25
N LYS A 87 -11.10 19.62 0.73
CA LYS A 87 -12.52 19.21 0.63
C LYS A 87 -12.98 18.94 -0.80
N SER A 88 -12.51 19.74 -1.78
CA SER A 88 -12.97 19.66 -3.17
C SER A 88 -12.30 18.58 -4.01
N SER A 89 -11.22 17.96 -3.51
CA SER A 89 -10.55 16.87 -4.21
C SER A 89 -11.17 15.55 -3.77
N ASP A 90 -11.31 14.58 -4.68
CA ASP A 90 -11.63 13.19 -4.33
C ASP A 90 -10.39 12.28 -4.32
N LEU A 91 -9.18 12.81 -4.57
CA LEU A 91 -7.97 11.98 -4.49
C LEU A 91 -7.65 11.66 -3.03
N LEU A 92 -7.40 10.39 -2.71
CA LEU A 92 -7.12 9.97 -1.35
C LEU A 92 -5.81 10.56 -0.82
N PHE A 93 -4.72 10.37 -1.57
CA PHE A 93 -3.38 10.80 -1.18
C PHE A 93 -3.03 12.14 -1.79
N LEU A 94 -2.86 13.15 -0.93
CA LEU A 94 -2.57 14.53 -1.28
C LEU A 94 -1.42 15.05 -0.43
N THR A 95 -0.57 15.87 -1.06
CA THR A 95 0.40 16.70 -0.36
C THR A 95 -0.30 17.87 0.32
N ARG A 96 0.42 18.63 1.17
CA ARG A 96 -0.12 19.84 1.79
C ARG A 96 -0.63 20.87 0.77
N GLY A 97 -0.04 20.90 -0.44
CA GLY A 97 -0.47 21.76 -1.54
C GLY A 97 -1.63 21.21 -2.36
N GLY A 98 -2.26 20.10 -1.96
CA GLY A 98 -3.41 19.51 -2.66
C GLY A 98 -3.08 18.76 -3.95
N LEU A 99 -1.79 18.48 -4.21
CA LEU A 99 -1.36 17.68 -5.35
C LEU A 99 -1.09 16.23 -4.95
N PRO A 100 -1.34 15.25 -5.83
CA PRO A 100 -0.99 13.86 -5.56
C PRO A 100 0.54 13.70 -5.47
N PRO A 101 1.04 12.88 -4.54
CA PRO A 101 2.47 12.62 -4.41
C PRO A 101 3.02 11.85 -5.61
N THR A 102 4.28 12.12 -5.94
CA THR A 102 4.98 11.49 -7.08
C THR A 102 5.61 10.16 -6.69
N ARG A 103 5.89 9.33 -7.71
CA ARG A 103 6.63 8.08 -7.52
C ARG A 103 7.98 8.30 -6.81
N THR A 104 8.74 9.31 -7.23
CA THR A 104 10.05 9.63 -6.63
C THR A 104 9.91 9.96 -5.13
N TRP A 105 8.89 10.73 -4.76
CA TRP A 105 8.61 11.06 -3.36
C TRP A 105 8.35 9.82 -2.52
N PHE A 106 7.61 8.85 -3.06
CA PHE A 106 7.18 7.65 -2.35
C PHE A 106 8.28 6.60 -2.22
N ILE A 107 8.99 6.30 -3.31
CA ILE A 107 10.07 5.30 -3.30
C ILE A 107 11.19 5.72 -2.34
N GLY A 108 11.52 7.01 -2.28
CA GLY A 108 12.52 7.52 -1.32
C GLY A 108 12.11 7.42 0.16
N ARG A 109 10.91 6.91 0.47
CA ARG A 109 10.35 6.86 1.84
C ARG A 109 9.77 5.50 2.23
N LEU A 110 9.70 4.54 1.29
CA LEU A 110 9.04 3.26 1.54
C LEU A 110 10.08 2.19 1.90
N PRO A 111 10.06 1.65 3.14
CA PRO A 111 10.80 0.43 3.45
C PRO A 111 10.16 -0.80 2.78
N GLY A 112 10.93 -1.87 2.55
CA GLY A 112 10.44 -3.07 1.87
C GLY A 112 9.49 -3.91 2.73
N GLY A 113 8.18 -3.86 2.45
CA GLY A 113 7.16 -4.63 3.19
C GLY A 113 7.37 -6.15 3.15
N ALA A 114 7.80 -6.71 2.02
CA ALA A 114 8.08 -8.14 1.89
C ALA A 114 9.18 -8.62 2.86
N THR A 115 10.25 -7.84 3.02
CA THR A 115 11.33 -8.15 3.97
C THR A 115 10.81 -8.11 5.41
N HIS A 116 10.00 -7.10 5.75
CA HIS A 116 9.41 -7.00 7.09
C HIS A 116 8.56 -8.21 7.43
N TYR A 117 7.68 -8.64 6.52
CA TYR A 117 6.83 -9.80 6.76
C TYR A 117 7.61 -11.11 6.82
N ALA A 118 8.65 -11.26 6.01
CA ALA A 118 9.55 -12.41 6.12
C ALA A 118 10.20 -12.47 7.51
N LEU A 119 10.72 -11.35 8.02
CA LEU A 119 11.32 -11.26 9.36
C LEU A 119 10.33 -11.55 10.51
N GLN A 120 9.04 -11.33 10.29
CA GLN A 120 7.96 -11.67 11.22
C GLN A 120 7.53 -13.14 11.13
N GLY A 121 8.19 -13.95 10.29
CA GLY A 121 7.89 -15.37 10.12
C GLY A 121 6.63 -15.66 9.30
N LEU A 122 6.09 -14.68 8.55
CA LEU A 122 4.95 -14.95 7.67
C LEU A 122 5.39 -15.92 6.56
N SER A 123 4.50 -16.88 6.25
CA SER A 123 4.77 -17.85 5.20
C SER A 123 4.88 -17.19 3.82
N ALA A 124 5.64 -17.83 2.93
CA ALA A 124 5.81 -17.37 1.55
C ALA A 124 4.47 -17.18 0.82
N ASP A 125 3.49 -18.06 1.05
CA ASP A 125 2.16 -17.94 0.45
C ASP A 125 1.42 -16.67 0.90
N ILE A 126 1.48 -16.34 2.19
CA ILE A 126 0.87 -15.11 2.72
C ILE A 126 1.57 -13.88 2.13
N ILE A 127 2.91 -13.84 2.11
CA ILE A 127 3.67 -12.70 1.58
C ILE A 127 3.38 -12.51 0.07
N LYS A 128 3.33 -13.61 -0.69
CA LYS A 128 2.95 -13.60 -2.11
C LYS A 128 1.56 -13.01 -2.32
N ARG A 129 0.58 -13.40 -1.49
CA ARG A 129 -0.80 -12.89 -1.56
C ARG A 129 -0.87 -11.41 -1.18
N LEU A 130 -0.16 -10.99 -0.13
CA LEU A 130 -0.11 -9.58 0.31
C LEU A 130 0.36 -8.64 -0.80
N GLY A 131 1.51 -8.91 -1.43
CA GLY A 131 2.00 -8.07 -2.54
C GLY A 131 1.53 -8.49 -3.93
N ARG A 132 0.59 -9.45 -3.99
CA ARG A 132 -0.10 -9.86 -5.23
C ARG A 132 0.89 -10.31 -6.31
N TRP A 133 1.87 -11.12 -5.89
CA TRP A 133 2.80 -11.79 -6.80
C TRP A 133 2.25 -13.13 -7.23
N ARG A 134 2.31 -13.42 -8.53
CA ARG A 134 1.95 -14.74 -9.08
C ARG A 134 3.12 -15.72 -9.02
N SER A 135 4.34 -15.22 -9.24
CA SER A 135 5.58 -16.01 -9.24
C SER A 135 6.41 -15.79 -7.96
N SER A 136 7.58 -16.43 -7.89
CA SER A 136 8.62 -16.25 -6.88
C SER A 136 9.34 -14.88 -6.95
N ALA A 137 8.94 -13.97 -7.85
CA ALA A 137 9.57 -12.64 -7.98
C ALA A 137 9.55 -11.78 -6.71
N TRP A 138 8.75 -12.13 -5.71
CA TRP A 138 8.74 -11.49 -4.39
C TRP A 138 10.04 -11.75 -3.60
N GLU A 139 10.74 -12.85 -3.86
CA GLU A 139 12.00 -13.25 -3.20
C GLU A 139 13.11 -12.22 -3.44
N GLU A 140 13.13 -11.58 -4.62
CA GLU A 140 14.08 -10.50 -4.93
C GLU A 140 13.91 -9.27 -4.00
N TYR A 141 12.72 -9.09 -3.41
CA TYR A 141 12.41 -8.00 -2.49
C TYR A 141 12.66 -8.36 -1.03
N VAL A 142 13.02 -9.62 -0.75
CA VAL A 142 13.38 -10.11 0.57
C VAL A 142 14.90 -9.94 0.73
N ARG A 143 15.31 -8.94 1.52
CA ARG A 143 16.71 -8.59 1.75
C ARG A 143 17.18 -9.10 3.12
N VAL A 144 17.03 -10.41 3.36
CA VAL A 144 17.60 -11.10 4.53
C VAL A 144 18.67 -12.09 4.11
N SER A 145 19.60 -12.42 5.01
CA SER A 145 20.60 -13.46 4.74
C SER A 145 19.90 -14.81 4.51
N PRO A 146 20.38 -15.65 3.57
CA PRO A 146 19.74 -16.94 3.27
C PRO A 146 19.57 -17.86 4.49
N GLN A 147 20.51 -17.80 5.44
CA GLN A 147 20.45 -18.58 6.69
C GLN A 147 19.28 -18.15 7.58
N LEU A 148 19.05 -16.84 7.69
CA LEU A 148 17.93 -16.30 8.45
C LEU A 148 16.60 -16.61 7.74
N GLN A 149 16.57 -16.51 6.41
CA GLN A 149 15.41 -16.88 5.63
C GLN A 149 15.04 -18.37 5.78
N GLN A 150 16.04 -19.27 5.74
CA GLN A 150 15.83 -20.71 5.97
C GLN A 150 15.31 -20.98 7.39
N ALA A 151 15.88 -20.32 8.40
CA ALA A 151 15.41 -20.45 9.79
C ALA A 151 13.95 -20.01 9.93
N LEU A 152 13.56 -18.90 9.30
CA LEU A 152 12.18 -18.40 9.30
C LEU A 152 11.21 -19.35 8.58
N LEU A 153 11.63 -19.97 7.46
CA LEU A 153 10.82 -20.95 6.73
C LEU A 153 10.64 -22.27 7.48
N ASN A 154 11.63 -22.67 8.30
CA ASN A 154 11.60 -23.92 9.07
C ASN A 154 10.90 -23.79 10.43
N SER A 155 10.55 -22.57 10.85
CA SER A 155 9.93 -22.28 12.16
C SER A 155 8.42 -22.04 12.08
N ALA A 156 7.83 -22.19 10.89
CA ALA A 156 6.42 -22.01 10.57
C ALA A 156 5.75 -23.35 10.26
#